data_AF-A0A8T3ZIV2-F1
#
_entry.id   AF-A0A8T3ZIV2-F1
#
_cell.length_a   1.000
_cell.length_b   1.000
_cell.length_c   1.000
_cell.angle_alpha   90.00
_cell.angle_beta   90.00
_cell.angle_gamma   90.00
#
_symmetry.space_group_name_H-M   'P 1'
#
loop_
_entity.id
_entity.type
_entity.pdbx_description
1 polymer ?
#
loop_
_entity_poly.entity_id
_entity_poly.type
_entity_poly.pdbx_seq_one_letter_code
_entity_poly.pdbx_strand_id
1 'polypeptide(L)'
;MEGCAYAFGIESGLVPVPYAETGKMDMTVCICYGGDRDYMGISSAFEQPPAVVQLVEQRGLDISEAWREAGLTDQIKIGEGRGSFYELTNCRFTRNHLNEEAVRNAIIPLIRKELYDMLMLRAR
;
A
#
# COMPACT_ATOMS: atom_id res chain seq x y z
N MET A 1 7.92 -9.39 -19.87
CA MET A 1 6.44 -9.46 -19.87
C MET A 1 5.95 -9.23 -21.29
N GLU A 2 6.14 -10.20 -22.18
CA GLU A 2 5.68 -10.06 -23.57
C GLU A 2 4.23 -10.55 -23.67
N GLY A 3 3.36 -9.74 -24.28
CA GLY A 3 1.98 -10.11 -24.59
C GLY A 3 0.90 -9.72 -23.55
N CYS A 4 1.25 -9.07 -22.45
CA CYS A 4 0.26 -8.60 -21.47
C CYS A 4 -0.25 -7.19 -21.83
N ALA A 5 -1.58 -7.01 -21.86
CA ALA A 5 -2.19 -5.68 -22.05
C ALA A 5 -2.04 -4.78 -20.82
N TYR A 6 -2.01 -5.38 -19.62
CA TYR A 6 -1.83 -4.70 -18.35
C TYR A 6 -0.88 -5.48 -17.45
N ALA A 7 -0.15 -4.77 -16.60
CA ALA A 7 0.65 -5.34 -15.52
C ALA A 7 0.44 -4.53 -14.23
N PHE A 8 0.50 -5.19 -13.07
CA PHE A 8 0.30 -4.55 -11.78
C PHE A 8 1.46 -4.89 -10.84
N GLY A 9 2.06 -3.88 -10.24
CA GLY A 9 2.92 -3.99 -9.06
C GLY A 9 2.18 -3.43 -7.86
N ILE A 10 2.11 -4.19 -6.77
CA ILE A 10 1.41 -3.79 -5.53
C ILE A 10 2.37 -4.01 -4.37
N GLU A 11 2.68 -2.96 -3.63
CA GLU A 11 3.62 -3.00 -2.51
C GLU A 11 3.10 -2.19 -1.33
N SER A 12 3.32 -2.70 -0.11
CA SER A 12 2.93 -2.02 1.13
C SER A 12 4.16 -1.63 1.90
N GLY A 13 4.11 -0.51 2.62
CA GLY A 13 5.24 -0.10 3.45
C GLY A 13 4.99 1.15 4.26
N LEU A 14 5.89 1.38 5.22
CA LEU A 14 5.91 2.59 6.02
C LEU A 14 6.49 3.75 5.23
N VAL A 15 5.74 4.84 5.14
CA VAL A 15 6.18 6.09 4.51
C VAL A 15 6.13 7.25 5.51
N PRO A 16 7.00 8.26 5.37
CA PRO A 16 6.94 9.47 6.19
C PRO A 16 5.64 10.24 5.95
N VAL A 17 4.91 10.53 7.03
CA VAL A 17 3.73 11.38 7.00
C VAL A 17 3.86 12.44 8.09
N PRO A 18 4.04 13.72 7.72
CA PRO A 18 4.10 14.81 8.69
C PRO A 18 2.84 14.82 9.57
N TYR A 19 3.01 15.08 10.86
CA TYR A 19 1.94 15.16 11.87
C TYR A 19 1.25 13.83 12.24
N ALA A 20 1.65 12.70 11.68
CA ALA A 20 1.31 11.38 12.23
C ALA A 20 1.96 11.21 13.61
N GLU A 21 1.34 10.44 14.51
CA GLU A 21 1.83 10.25 15.89
C GLU A 21 3.23 9.61 15.90
N THR A 22 3.44 8.61 15.05
CA THR A 22 4.74 7.97 14.83
C THR A 22 5.61 8.67 13.78
N GLY A 23 5.08 9.71 13.12
CA GLY A 23 5.70 10.34 11.94
C GLY A 23 5.69 9.47 10.68
N LYS A 24 5.04 8.31 10.73
CA LYS A 24 4.98 7.31 9.65
C LYS A 24 3.56 6.77 9.52
N MET A 25 3.18 6.37 8.32
CA MET A 25 1.98 5.56 8.10
C MET A 25 2.31 4.41 7.15
N ASP A 26 1.63 3.28 7.34
CA ASP A 26 1.62 2.16 6.42
C ASP A 26 0.58 2.44 5.32
N MET A 27 0.97 2.26 4.07
CA MET A 27 0.07 2.37 2.92
C MET A 27 0.46 1.35 1.85
N THR A 28 -0.53 0.98 1.02
CA THR A 28 -0.30 0.18 -0.17
C THR A 28 -0.26 1.09 -1.40
N VAL A 29 0.78 0.95 -2.21
CA VAL A 29 0.92 1.58 -3.53
C VAL A 29 0.70 0.53 -4.61
N CYS A 30 -0.07 0.90 -5.63
CA CYS A 30 -0.27 0.11 -6.83
C CYS A 30 0.23 0.91 -8.05
N ILE A 31 1.06 0.28 -8.87
CA ILE A 31 1.44 0.75 -10.21
C ILE A 31 0.80 -0.19 -11.23
N CYS A 32 0.02 0.37 -12.14
CA CYS A 32 -0.61 -0.30 -13.27
C CYS A 32 0.07 0.15 -14.56
N TYR A 33 0.79 -0.74 -15.25
CA TYR A 33 1.23 -0.49 -16.63
C TYR A 33 0.03 -0.69 -17.55
N GLY A 34 -0.36 0.35 -18.29
CA GLY A 34 -1.50 0.32 -19.21
C GLY A 34 -1.15 0.19 -20.69
N GLY A 35 0.07 -0.23 -21.01
CA GLY A 35 0.54 -0.44 -22.38
C GLY A 35 1.28 0.75 -23.00
N ASP A 36 0.87 1.98 -22.71
CA ASP A 36 1.51 3.22 -23.19
C ASP A 36 2.21 4.01 -22.08
N ARG A 37 1.67 3.96 -20.86
CA ARG A 37 2.20 4.62 -19.66
C ARG A 37 1.79 3.87 -18.39
N ASP A 38 2.43 4.25 -17.31
CA ASP A 38 2.12 3.78 -15.96
C ASP A 38 1.08 4.67 -15.27
N TYR A 39 0.22 4.05 -14.48
CA TYR A 39 -0.78 4.68 -13.64
C TYR A 39 -0.55 4.28 -12.21
N MET A 40 -0.73 5.20 -11.27
CA MET A 40 -0.45 4.97 -9.86
C MET A 40 -1.67 5.25 -9.00
N GLY A 41 -1.89 4.41 -8.01
CA GLY A 41 -2.90 4.59 -6.98
C GLY A 41 -2.36 4.16 -5.62
N ILE A 42 -2.87 4.78 -4.57
CA ILE A 42 -2.54 4.44 -3.19
C ILE A 42 -3.82 4.05 -2.45
N SER A 43 -3.71 3.16 -1.46
CA SER A 43 -4.78 2.93 -0.50
C SER A 43 -4.87 4.09 0.49
N SER A 44 -5.91 4.07 1.32
CA SER A 44 -5.89 4.74 2.61
C SER A 44 -4.66 4.30 3.43
N ALA A 45 -4.11 5.22 4.21
CA ALA A 45 -2.95 4.99 5.07
C ALA A 45 -3.40 4.86 6.53
N PHE A 46 -2.61 4.15 7.35
CA PHE A 46 -2.89 3.98 8.78
C PHE A 46 -1.58 3.91 9.58
N GLU A 47 -1.66 4.16 10.89
CA GLU A 47 -0.48 4.03 11.76
C GLU A 47 -0.34 2.61 12.31
N GLN A 48 0.90 2.12 12.29
CA GLN A 48 1.29 0.92 13.05
C GLN A 48 1.54 1.32 14.51
N PRO A 49 1.44 0.38 15.48
CA PRO A 49 1.82 0.66 16.86
C PRO A 49 3.24 1.24 16.96
N PRO A 50 3.52 2.21 17.86
CA PRO A 50 4.83 2.85 17.94
C PRO A 50 6.00 1.88 18.10
N ALA A 51 5.81 0.79 18.86
CA ALA A 51 6.82 -0.25 19.04
C ALA A 51 7.18 -0.95 17.71
N VAL A 52 6.20 -1.19 16.84
CA VAL A 52 6.42 -1.79 15.52
C VAL A 52 7.22 -0.84 14.63
N VAL A 53 6.83 0.44 14.58
CA VAL A 53 7.56 1.45 13.79
C VAL A 53 9.01 1.58 14.23
N GLN A 54 9.26 1.62 15.55
CA GLN A 54 10.62 1.69 16.10
C GLN A 54 11.46 0.48 15.72
N LEU A 55 10.91 -0.73 15.78
CA LEU A 55 11.60 -1.95 15.40
C LEU A 55 11.96 -1.97 13.90
N VAL A 56 11.04 -1.54 13.03
CA VAL A 56 11.31 -1.42 11.59
C VAL A 56 12.45 -0.42 11.33
N GLU A 57 12.37 0.79 11.89
CA GLU A 57 13.34 1.86 11.59
C GLU A 57 14.72 1.60 12.21
N GLN A 58 14.78 1.13 13.46
CA GLN A 58 16.05 1.00 14.18
C GLN A 58 16.78 -0.29 13.85
N ARG A 59 16.05 -1.34 13.43
CA ARG A 59 16.62 -2.67 13.22
C ARG A 59 16.45 -3.20 11.79
N GLY A 60 15.76 -2.47 10.93
CA GLY A 60 15.54 -2.86 9.54
C GLY A 60 14.64 -4.09 9.39
N LEU A 61 13.81 -4.38 10.39
CA LEU A 61 12.87 -5.49 10.35
C LEU A 61 11.73 -5.20 9.37
N ASP A 62 11.17 -6.23 8.74
CA ASP A 62 9.89 -6.10 8.07
C ASP A 62 8.72 -6.01 9.08
N ILE A 63 7.51 -5.66 8.60
CA ILE A 63 6.33 -5.51 9.46
C ILE A 63 5.96 -6.82 10.17
N SER A 64 6.12 -7.98 9.53
CA SER A 64 5.80 -9.27 10.15
C SER A 64 6.80 -9.60 11.28
N GLU A 65 8.08 -9.37 11.04
CA GLU A 65 9.14 -9.54 12.02
C GLU A 65 8.96 -8.60 13.20
N ALA A 66 8.68 -7.32 12.94
CA ALA A 66 8.45 -6.32 13.97
C ALA A 66 7.20 -6.61 14.82
N TRP A 67 6.10 -7.08 14.22
CA TRP A 67 4.91 -7.50 14.97
C TRP A 67 5.18 -8.68 15.90
N ARG A 68 5.93 -9.68 15.41
CA ARG A 68 6.29 -10.84 16.22
C ARG A 68 7.23 -10.47 17.37
N GLU A 69 8.22 -9.64 17.08
CA GLU A 69 9.18 -9.18 18.10
C GLU A 69 8.54 -8.23 19.13
N ALA A 70 7.53 -7.46 18.74
CA ALA A 70 6.71 -6.69 19.67
C ALA A 70 5.75 -7.55 20.51
N GLY A 71 5.69 -8.87 20.29
CA GLY A 71 4.78 -9.79 21.00
C GLY A 71 3.31 -9.61 20.63
N LEU A 72 3.02 -9.03 19.46
CA LEU A 72 1.66 -8.76 18.98
C LEU A 72 1.05 -9.92 18.17
N THR A 73 1.89 -10.86 17.74
CA THR A 73 1.45 -12.04 16.99
C THR A 73 2.46 -13.19 17.12
N ASP A 74 1.96 -14.42 17.09
CA ASP A 74 2.79 -15.62 16.94
C ASP A 74 2.96 -16.03 15.47
N GLN A 75 2.27 -15.34 14.55
CA GLN A 75 2.35 -15.65 13.12
C GLN A 75 3.71 -15.24 12.56
N ILE A 76 4.36 -16.16 11.83
CA ILE A 76 5.67 -15.89 11.21
C ILE A 76 5.56 -14.77 10.17
N LYS A 77 4.47 -14.77 9.40
CA LYS A 77 4.22 -13.81 8.32
C LYS A 77 2.78 -13.33 8.33
N ILE A 78 2.48 -12.36 9.20
CA ILE A 78 1.14 -11.77 9.29
C ILE A 78 0.66 -11.20 7.94
N GLY A 79 1.59 -10.75 7.10
CA GLY A 79 1.31 -10.24 5.76
C GLY A 79 0.82 -11.28 4.75
N GLU A 80 1.14 -12.57 4.90
CA GLU A 80 0.63 -13.65 4.04
C GLU A 80 -0.80 -14.09 4.43
N GLY A 81 -1.23 -13.72 5.65
CA GLY A 81 -2.59 -13.93 6.14
C GLY A 81 -3.50 -12.72 5.89
N ARG A 82 -4.19 -12.27 6.95
CA ARG A 82 -5.13 -11.14 6.86
C ARG A 82 -4.47 -9.77 6.97
N GLY A 83 -3.19 -9.73 7.37
CA GLY A 83 -2.39 -8.52 7.54
C GLY A 83 -2.57 -7.82 8.90
N SER A 84 -1.61 -6.98 9.26
CA SER A 84 -1.63 -6.14 10.47
C SER A 84 -2.87 -5.23 10.55
N PHE A 85 -3.34 -4.74 9.39
CA PHE A 85 -4.57 -3.94 9.31
C PHE A 85 -5.82 -4.69 9.82
N TYR A 86 -5.87 -6.02 9.67
CA TYR A 86 -6.97 -6.83 10.19
C TYR A 86 -6.98 -6.88 11.71
N GLU A 87 -5.82 -7.06 12.32
CA GLU A 87 -5.69 -7.07 13.77
C GLU A 87 -6.04 -5.68 14.35
N LEU A 88 -5.49 -4.61 13.76
CA LEU A 88 -5.70 -3.24 14.23
C LEU A 88 -7.16 -2.75 14.09
N THR A 89 -7.92 -3.31 13.15
CA THR A 89 -9.30 -2.90 12.90
C THR A 89 -10.33 -3.80 13.59
N ASN A 90 -9.91 -4.64 14.54
CA ASN A 90 -10.76 -5.65 15.20
C ASN A 90 -11.50 -6.51 14.17
N CYS A 91 -10.74 -7.09 13.25
CA CYS A 91 -11.22 -8.05 12.27
C CYS A 91 -12.19 -7.52 11.20
N ARG A 92 -12.28 -6.19 11.01
CA ARG A 92 -13.26 -5.56 10.10
C ARG A 92 -12.75 -5.39 8.68
N PHE A 93 -11.47 -5.06 8.52
CA PHE A 93 -10.86 -4.84 7.22
C PHE A 93 -9.64 -5.74 7.05
N THR A 94 -9.29 -6.10 5.82
CA THR A 94 -8.16 -6.98 5.53
C THR A 94 -7.19 -6.30 4.60
N ARG A 95 -5.99 -6.86 4.47
CA ARG A 95 -5.02 -6.44 3.45
C ARG A 95 -5.61 -6.37 2.03
N ASN A 96 -6.51 -7.30 1.68
CA ASN A 96 -7.16 -7.28 0.36
C ASN A 96 -7.99 -6.02 0.14
N HIS A 97 -8.62 -5.45 1.17
CA HIS A 97 -9.38 -4.21 1.02
C HIS A 97 -8.46 -3.03 0.64
N LEU A 98 -7.27 -2.95 1.23
CA LEU A 98 -6.27 -1.93 0.88
C LEU A 98 -5.72 -2.16 -0.54
N ASN A 99 -5.46 -3.42 -0.92
CA ASN A 99 -5.00 -3.76 -2.26
C ASN A 99 -6.05 -3.40 -3.32
N GLU A 100 -7.32 -3.76 -3.08
CA GLU A 100 -8.45 -3.42 -3.95
C GLU A 100 -8.61 -1.90 -4.07
N GLU A 101 -8.44 -1.16 -2.98
CA GLU A 101 -8.46 0.30 -2.99
C GLU A 101 -7.32 0.89 -3.82
N ALA A 102 -6.07 0.46 -3.60
CA ALA A 102 -4.92 0.93 -4.36
C ALA A 102 -5.05 0.63 -5.86
N VAL A 103 -5.49 -0.59 -6.22
CA VAL A 103 -5.74 -0.98 -7.61
C VAL A 103 -6.86 -0.14 -8.22
N ARG A 104 -7.99 -0.01 -7.54
CA ARG A 104 -9.12 0.82 -8.00
C ARG A 104 -8.68 2.25 -8.25
N ASN A 105 -7.89 2.83 -7.34
CA ASN A 105 -7.37 4.19 -7.49
C ASN A 105 -6.40 4.30 -8.67
N ALA A 106 -5.54 3.30 -8.87
CA ALA A 106 -4.58 3.27 -9.98
C ALA A 106 -5.26 3.25 -11.35
N ILE A 107 -6.41 2.58 -11.48
CA ILE A 107 -7.12 2.46 -12.76
C ILE A 107 -8.12 3.58 -13.05
N ILE A 108 -8.34 4.54 -12.13
CA ILE A 108 -9.26 5.68 -12.37
C ILE A 108 -8.94 6.40 -13.70
N PRO A 109 -7.66 6.72 -14.01
CA PRO A 109 -7.33 7.38 -15.27
C PRO A 109 -7.55 6.51 -16.50
N LEU A 110 -7.53 5.17 -16.36
CA LEU A 110 -7.87 4.24 -17.44
C LEU A 110 -9.38 4.20 -17.68
N ILE A 111 -10.19 4.23 -16.61
CA ILE A 111 -11.66 4.23 -16.70
C ILE A 111 -12.16 5.50 -17.38
N ARG A 112 -11.51 6.65 -17.13
CA ARG A 112 -11.89 7.97 -17.67
C ARG A 112 -10.80 8.55 -18.59
N LYS A 113 -10.22 7.70 -19.44
CA LYS A 113 -9.04 8.03 -20.28
C LYS A 113 -9.17 9.36 -21.02
N GLU A 114 -10.37 9.69 -21.49
CA GLU A 114 -10.67 10.91 -22.21
C GLU A 114 -10.39 12.19 -21.41
N LEU A 115 -10.61 12.17 -20.09
CA LEU A 115 -10.35 13.33 -19.23
C LEU A 115 -8.85 13.56 -19.01
N TYR A 116 -8.09 12.47 -18.89
CA TYR A 116 -6.67 12.53 -18.57
C TYR A 116 -5.80 12.76 -19.82
N ASP A 117 -6.21 12.27 -20.98
CA ASP A 117 -5.50 12.54 -22.24
C ASP A 117 -5.65 13.99 -22.71
N MET A 118 -6.82 14.61 -22.53
CA MET A 118 -7.04 16.02 -22.89
C MET A 118 -6.21 16.99 -22.06
N LEU A 119 -6.02 16.70 -20.77
CA LEU A 119 -5.29 17.59 -19.85
C LEU A 119 -3.77 17.51 -20.07
N MET A 120 -3.25 16.34 -20.43
CA MET A 120 -1.81 16.17 -20.68
C MET A 120 -1.32 16.85 -21.97
N LEU A 121 -2.20 17.11 -22.94
CA LEU A 121 -1.89 17.94 -24.12
C LEU A 121 -1.76 19.43 -23.80
N ARG A 122 -2.31 19.89 -22.68
CA ARG A 122 -2.24 21.31 -22.25
C ARG A 122 -1.12 21.60 -21.26
N ALA A 123 -0.50 20.57 -20.70
CA ALA A 123 0.59 20.66 -19.74
C ALA A 123 1.99 20.51 -20.39
N ARG A 124 2.07 20.44 -21.72
CA ARG A 124 3.30 20.41 -22.51
C ARG A 124 3.49 21.71 -23.26
#